data_AF-A0AAD9DMV2-F1
#
_entry.id   AF-A0AAD9DMV2-F1
#
_cell.length_a   1.000
_cell.length_b   1.000
_cell.length_c   1.000
_cell.angle_alpha   90.00
_cell.angle_beta   90.00
_cell.angle_gamma   90.00
#
_symmetry.space_group_name_H-M   'P 1'
#
loop_
_entity.id
_entity.type
_entity.pdbx_description
1 polymer ?
#
loop_
_entity_poly.entity_id
_entity_poly.type
_entity_poly.pdbx_seq_one_letter_code
_entity_poly.pdbx_strand_id
1 'polypeptide(L)'
;MALVLIVLSAIAVRVSSTPALLRASSWETSQSGLGTAPSRTVKHLQRVVRSAERITHTELPDLQTIYYKRCQTKARRIVKDPTHPNNRLFSLLRSGKRFRSLKTKTERLKRSFFPQAIRAVNQGS
;
A
#
# COMPACT_ATOMS: atom_id res chain seq x y z
N MET A 1 -2.12 0.03 32.64
CA MET A 1 -2.45 1.17 31.76
C MET A 1 -1.25 2.10 31.46
N ALA A 2 -0.24 2.20 32.34
CA ALA A 2 0.94 3.05 32.11
C ALA A 2 1.94 2.51 31.04
N LEU A 3 2.00 1.20 30.79
CA LEU A 3 2.98 0.62 29.85
C LEU A 3 2.64 0.85 28.36
N VAL A 4 1.36 1.00 28.00
CA VAL A 4 0.92 1.21 26.61
C VAL A 4 1.32 2.60 26.10
N LEU A 5 1.33 3.60 26.99
CA LEU A 5 1.71 4.97 26.64
C LEU A 5 3.22 5.13 26.40
N ILE A 6 4.06 4.37 27.10
CA ILE A 6 5.53 4.44 26.94
C ILE A 6 5.97 3.90 25.57
N VAL A 7 5.30 2.85 25.07
CA VAL A 7 5.61 2.28 23.74
C VAL A 7 5.15 3.21 22.61
N LEU A 8 4.03 3.93 22.78
CA LEU A 8 3.55 4.90 21.78
C LEU A 8 4.40 6.18 21.74
N SER A 9 4.94 6.64 22.87
CA SER A 9 5.85 7.80 22.88
C SER A 9 7.22 7.51 22.25
N ALA A 10 7.71 6.26 22.32
CA ALA A 10 9.01 5.90 21.74
C ALA A 10 8.99 5.90 20.20
N ILE A 11 7.83 5.74 19.57
CA ILE A 11 7.67 5.81 18.10
C ILE A 11 7.57 7.28 17.64
N ALA A 12 7.04 8.17 18.48
CA ALA A 12 6.80 9.56 18.10
C ALA A 12 8.05 10.48 18.17
N VAL A 13 9.05 10.14 19.00
CA VAL A 13 10.19 11.06 19.28
C VAL A 13 11.34 10.94 18.27
N ARG A 14 11.37 9.93 17.40
CA ARG A 14 12.47 9.75 16.43
C ARG A 14 12.26 10.45 15.08
N VAL A 15 11.50 11.55 15.05
CA VAL A 15 11.25 12.38 13.85
C VAL A 15 11.70 13.84 14.03
N SER A 16 12.39 14.18 15.11
CA SER A 16 12.92 15.53 15.33
C SER A 16 14.43 15.53 15.46
N SER A 17 15.15 15.74 14.33
CA SER A 17 16.34 16.62 14.23
C SER A 17 17.20 16.31 12.99
N THR A 18 17.37 17.33 12.15
CA THR A 18 18.47 17.68 11.21
C THR A 18 18.11 17.85 9.72
N PRO A 19 18.75 18.84 9.04
CA PRO A 19 18.11 19.70 8.06
C PRO A 19 18.61 19.49 6.61
N ALA A 20 17.83 20.04 5.67
CA ALA A 20 18.17 20.55 4.34
C ALA A 20 19.00 19.71 3.33
N LEU A 21 18.53 19.76 2.08
CA LEU A 21 19.16 19.33 0.81
C LEU A 21 18.91 17.89 0.37
N LEU A 22 17.73 17.66 -0.22
CA LEU A 22 17.53 17.00 -1.53
C LEU A 22 16.02 16.78 -1.72
N ARG A 23 15.34 17.83 -2.17
CA ARG A 23 13.90 17.84 -2.43
C ARG A 23 13.63 17.34 -3.85
N ALA A 24 13.74 16.04 -4.07
CA ALA A 24 13.11 15.30 -5.17
C ALA A 24 13.23 13.80 -4.88
N SER A 25 12.17 13.02 -5.10
CA SER A 25 12.05 11.55 -4.94
C SER A 25 11.55 10.97 -3.58
N SER A 26 10.79 11.70 -2.76
CA SER A 26 10.24 11.13 -1.50
C SER A 26 8.92 10.33 -1.66
N TRP A 27 8.15 10.53 -2.73
CA TRP A 27 6.86 9.82 -2.89
C TRP A 27 6.97 8.44 -3.57
N GLU A 28 8.11 8.11 -4.19
CA GLU A 28 8.33 6.82 -4.85
C GLU A 28 8.51 5.67 -3.84
N THR A 29 9.07 5.95 -2.67
CA THR A 29 9.29 4.96 -1.60
C THR A 29 7.98 4.45 -0.98
N SER A 30 6.84 5.11 -1.24
CA SER A 30 5.52 4.70 -0.75
C SER A 30 4.78 3.73 -1.70
N GLN A 31 5.40 3.24 -2.77
CA GLN A 31 4.75 2.34 -3.75
C GLN A 31 4.96 0.84 -3.46
N SER A 32 5.92 0.47 -2.59
CA SER A 32 6.31 -0.91 -2.31
C SER A 32 5.63 -1.50 -1.06
N GLY A 33 4.31 -1.34 -0.93
CA GLY A 33 3.57 -2.10 0.07
C GLY A 33 3.32 -3.51 -0.46
N LEU A 34 3.92 -4.55 0.14
CA LEU A 34 3.63 -5.99 -0.02
C LEU A 34 3.76 -6.63 -1.41
N GLY A 35 3.27 -6.04 -2.50
CA GLY A 35 3.21 -6.65 -3.83
C GLY A 35 4.59 -7.08 -4.36
N THR A 36 5.62 -6.25 -4.16
CA THR A 36 7.01 -6.50 -4.56
C THR A 36 7.89 -7.04 -3.44
N ALA A 37 7.36 -7.24 -2.23
CA ALA A 37 8.18 -7.64 -1.09
C ALA A 37 8.65 -9.10 -1.22
N PRO A 38 9.88 -9.43 -0.79
CA PRO A 38 10.34 -10.81 -0.78
C PRO A 38 9.48 -11.64 0.17
N SER A 39 9.33 -12.93 -0.13
CA SER A 39 8.49 -13.87 0.62
C SER A 39 8.80 -13.92 2.13
N ARG A 40 10.06 -13.66 2.50
CA ARG A 40 10.51 -13.57 3.90
C ARG A 40 9.80 -12.44 4.67
N THR A 41 9.64 -11.26 4.05
CA THR A 41 8.98 -10.11 4.67
C THR A 41 7.49 -10.36 4.86
N VAL A 42 6.82 -10.95 3.86
CA VAL A 42 5.40 -11.30 3.95
C VAL A 42 5.15 -12.30 5.10
N LYS A 43 5.99 -13.33 5.22
CA LYS A 43 5.91 -14.30 6.31
C LYS A 43 6.14 -13.66 7.68
N HIS A 44 7.10 -12.74 7.77
CA HIS A 44 7.35 -12.01 9.02
C HIS A 44 6.14 -11.14 9.42
N LEU A 45 5.57 -10.39 8.48
CA LEU A 45 4.36 -9.58 8.72
C LEU A 45 3.17 -10.44 9.13
N GLN A 46 2.99 -11.63 8.54
CA GLN A 46 1.93 -12.55 8.96
C GLN A 46 2.12 -13.00 10.41
N ARG A 47 3.36 -13.26 10.85
CA ARG A 47 3.63 -13.61 12.25
C ARG A 47 3.23 -12.47 13.20
N VAL A 48 3.51 -11.23 12.83
CA VAL A 48 3.09 -10.05 13.60
C VAL A 48 1.56 -10.00 13.71
N VAL A 49 0.84 -10.22 12.60
CA VAL A 49 -0.64 -10.30 12.62
C VAL A 49 -1.13 -11.40 13.55
N ARG A 50 -0.56 -12.61 13.47
CA ARG A 50 -0.96 -13.74 14.35
C ARG A 50 -0.64 -13.48 15.83
N SER A 51 0.46 -12.80 16.13
CA SER A 51 0.77 -12.40 17.51
C SER A 51 -0.22 -11.36 18.02
N ALA A 52 -0.62 -10.41 17.18
CA ALA A 52 -1.63 -9.41 17.54
C ALA A 52 -3.00 -10.05 17.80
N GLU A 53 -3.46 -10.97 16.95
CA GLU A 53 -4.70 -11.74 17.16
C GLU A 53 -4.73 -12.47 18.49
N ARG A 54 -3.61 -13.08 18.89
CA ARG A 54 -3.50 -13.79 20.17
C ARG A 54 -3.62 -12.86 21.38
N ILE A 55 -3.14 -11.62 21.26
CA ILE A 55 -3.18 -10.63 22.34
C ILE A 55 -4.57 -10.00 22.45
N THR A 56 -5.19 -9.67 21.31
CA THR A 56 -6.48 -8.99 21.29
C THR A 56 -7.65 -9.96 21.40
N HIS A 57 -7.42 -11.27 21.23
CA HIS A 57 -8.46 -12.31 21.17
C HIS A 57 -9.54 -12.01 20.11
N THR A 58 -9.18 -11.30 19.05
CA THR A 58 -10.06 -10.94 17.92
C THR A 58 -9.45 -11.38 16.61
N GLU A 59 -10.27 -11.82 15.67
CA GLU A 59 -9.83 -12.11 14.31
C GLU A 59 -9.37 -10.82 13.62
N LEU A 60 -8.15 -10.82 13.08
CA LEU A 60 -7.62 -9.70 12.33
C LEU A 60 -7.75 -9.97 10.82
N PRO A 61 -7.94 -8.92 10.01
CA PRO A 61 -8.03 -9.09 8.57
C PRO A 61 -6.71 -9.63 8.00
N ASP A 62 -6.81 -10.53 7.02
CA ASP A 62 -5.64 -11.09 6.36
C ASP A 62 -4.79 -10.00 5.69
N LEU A 63 -3.48 -10.25 5.63
CA LEU A 63 -2.50 -9.34 5.05
C LEU A 63 -2.81 -9.00 3.59
N GLN A 64 -3.36 -9.94 2.82
CA GLN A 64 -3.79 -9.69 1.45
C GLN A 64 -4.98 -8.74 1.42
N THR A 65 -5.97 -8.94 2.28
CA THR A 65 -7.17 -8.09 2.36
C THR A 65 -6.80 -6.66 2.73
N ILE A 66 -5.90 -6.48 3.71
CA ILE A 66 -5.37 -5.15 4.09
C ILE A 66 -4.67 -4.50 2.89
N TYR A 67 -3.83 -5.27 2.18
CA TYR A 67 -3.12 -4.79 1.01
C TYR A 67 -4.07 -4.33 -0.09
N TYR A 68 -5.05 -5.16 -0.48
CA TYR A 68 -6.01 -4.83 -1.53
C TYR A 68 -6.85 -3.61 -1.17
N LYS A 69 -7.33 -3.50 0.08
CA LYS A 69 -8.08 -2.33 0.56
C LYS A 69 -7.26 -1.05 0.47
N ARG A 70 -5.97 -1.11 0.85
CA ARG A 70 -5.04 0.01 0.72
C ARG A 70 -4.78 0.37 -0.74
N CYS A 71 -4.57 -0.63 -1.60
CA CYS A 71 -4.39 -0.43 -3.04
C CYS A 71 -5.60 0.24 -3.68
N GLN A 72 -6.82 -0.21 -3.40
CA GLN A 72 -8.05 0.42 -3.92
C GLN A 72 -8.18 1.86 -3.44
N THR A 73 -7.96 2.13 -2.16
CA THR A 73 -8.05 3.48 -1.61
C THR A 73 -7.04 4.42 -2.26
N LYS A 74 -5.79 3.97 -2.43
CA LYS A 74 -4.74 4.76 -3.08
C LYS A 74 -5.02 4.98 -4.56
N ALA A 75 -5.48 3.95 -5.27
CA ALA A 75 -5.87 4.04 -6.68
C ALA A 75 -6.99 5.07 -6.88
N ARG A 76 -8.05 5.01 -6.05
CA ARG A 76 -9.16 5.97 -6.09
C ARG A 76 -8.70 7.40 -5.83
N ARG A 77 -7.73 7.61 -4.92
CA ARG A 77 -7.14 8.94 -4.69
C ARG A 77 -6.39 9.46 -5.91
N ILE A 78 -5.57 8.61 -6.54
CA ILE A 78 -4.82 8.98 -7.76
C ILE A 78 -5.78 9.30 -8.91
N VAL A 79 -6.83 8.51 -9.10
CA VAL A 79 -7.83 8.73 -10.15
C VAL A 79 -8.56 10.06 -9.96
N LYS A 80 -8.89 10.40 -8.71
CA LYS A 80 -9.58 11.66 -8.37
C LYS A 80 -8.70 12.89 -8.53
N ASP A 81 -7.37 12.73 -8.49
CA ASP A 81 -6.41 13.84 -8.61
C ASP A 81 -5.90 13.94 -10.06
N PRO A 82 -6.39 14.91 -10.86
CA PRO A 82 -5.96 15.11 -12.24
C PRO A 82 -4.52 15.64 -12.34
N THR A 83 -3.98 16.24 -11.28
CA THR A 83 -2.60 16.79 -11.25
C THR A 83 -1.55 15.70 -11.04
N HIS A 84 -1.98 14.51 -10.63
CA HIS A 84 -1.07 13.42 -10.33
C HIS A 84 -0.36 12.92 -11.61
N PRO A 85 0.99 12.78 -11.62
CA PRO A 85 1.74 12.44 -12.83
C PRO A 85 1.33 11.10 -13.43
N ASN A 86 0.95 10.15 -12.57
CA ASN A 86 0.51 8.82 -12.98
C ASN A 86 -1.02 8.65 -13.10
N ASN A 87 -1.80 9.74 -13.08
CA ASN A 87 -3.26 9.67 -13.29
C ASN A 87 -3.59 9.03 -14.66
N ARG A 88 -2.78 9.34 -15.68
CA ARG A 88 -2.90 8.81 -17.05
C ARG A 88 -2.84 7.28 -17.14
N LEU A 89 -2.22 6.59 -16.18
CA LEU A 89 -2.18 5.12 -16.14
C LEU A 89 -3.57 4.53 -15.84
N PHE A 90 -4.44 5.28 -15.16
CA PHE A 90 -5.80 4.88 -14.86
C PHE A 90 -6.77 5.40 -15.93
N SER A 91 -6.64 4.87 -17.14
CA SER A 91 -7.57 5.19 -18.23
C SER A 91 -8.78 4.26 -18.21
N LEU A 92 -9.99 4.81 -18.30
CA LEU A 92 -11.22 4.03 -18.39
C LEU A 92 -11.41 3.45 -19.81
N LEU A 93 -12.07 2.29 -19.88
CA LEU A 93 -12.62 1.76 -21.13
C LEU A 93 -13.81 2.62 -21.59
N ARG A 94 -14.22 2.47 -22.87
CA ARG A 94 -15.37 3.20 -23.43
C ARG A 94 -16.68 2.95 -22.65
N SER A 95 -16.77 1.84 -21.94
CA SER A 95 -17.89 1.52 -21.05
C SER A 95 -17.95 2.38 -19.78
N GLY A 96 -16.87 3.10 -19.42
CA GLY A 96 -16.78 3.92 -18.21
C GLY A 96 -16.69 3.14 -16.90
N LYS A 97 -16.87 1.81 -16.92
CA LYS A 97 -16.95 0.98 -15.70
C LYS A 97 -15.62 0.41 -15.23
N ARG A 98 -14.71 0.12 -16.16
CA ARG A 98 -13.44 -0.58 -15.89
C ARG A 98 -12.26 0.24 -16.38
N PHE A 99 -11.13 0.10 -15.70
CA PHE A 99 -9.85 0.64 -16.12
C PHE A 99 -9.11 -0.30 -17.07
N ARG A 100 -8.30 0.27 -17.97
CA ARG A 100 -7.46 -0.49 -18.88
C ARG A 100 -6.34 -1.19 -18.11
N SER A 101 -6.25 -2.50 -18.27
CA SER A 101 -5.16 -3.29 -17.70
C SER A 101 -3.82 -2.90 -18.33
N LEU A 102 -2.79 -2.73 -17.51
CA LEU A 102 -1.42 -2.52 -17.97
C LEU A 102 -0.85 -3.83 -18.54
N LYS A 103 -0.37 -3.79 -19.78
CA LYS A 103 0.31 -4.93 -20.40
C LYS A 103 1.74 -5.02 -19.86
N THR A 104 2.06 -6.11 -19.17
CA THR A 104 3.37 -6.30 -18.53
C THR A 104 3.86 -7.72 -18.71
N LYS A 105 5.10 -7.91 -19.19
CA LYS A 105 5.69 -9.24 -19.42
C LYS A 105 6.38 -9.81 -18.18
N THR A 106 6.91 -8.96 -17.29
CA THR A 106 7.70 -9.39 -16.13
C THR A 106 6.84 -9.56 -14.87
N GLU A 107 7.12 -10.62 -14.10
CA GLU A 107 6.45 -10.85 -12.81
C GLU A 107 6.71 -9.72 -11.80
N ARG A 108 7.92 -9.14 -11.82
CA ARG A 108 8.26 -7.99 -10.97
C ARG A 108 7.30 -6.83 -11.18
N LEU A 109 7.01 -6.49 -12.45
CA LEU A 109 6.10 -5.40 -12.77
C LEU A 109 4.64 -5.78 -12.49
N LYS A 110 4.22 -7.02 -12.80
CA LYS A 110 2.88 -7.53 -12.43
C LYS A 110 2.62 -7.43 -10.92
N ARG A 111 3.66 -7.56 -10.11
CA ARG A 111 3.61 -7.47 -8.65
C ARG A 111 3.74 -6.06 -8.10
N SER A 112 4.03 -5.07 -8.94
CA SER A 112 4.11 -3.66 -8.53
C SER A 112 2.74 -3.05 -8.27
N PHE A 113 2.74 -1.85 -7.68
CA PHE A 113 1.53 -1.14 -7.27
C PHE A 113 0.52 -0.93 -8.41
N PHE A 114 0.93 -0.36 -9.56
CA PHE A 114 -0.04 0.08 -10.59
C PHE A 114 -0.83 -1.07 -11.23
N PRO A 115 -0.21 -2.17 -11.70
CA PRO A 115 -0.96 -3.31 -12.24
C PRO A 115 -1.84 -3.99 -11.18
N GLN A 116 -1.38 -4.05 -9.92
CA GLN A 116 -2.20 -4.57 -8.81
C GLN A 116 -3.38 -3.65 -8.48
N ALA A 117 -3.15 -2.35 -8.43
CA ALA A 117 -4.16 -1.34 -8.15
C ALA A 117 -5.28 -1.38 -9.18
N ILE A 118 -4.94 -1.41 -10.48
CA ILE A 118 -5.91 -1.48 -11.60
C ILE A 118 -6.75 -2.77 -11.52
N ARG A 119 -6.12 -3.92 -11.25
CA ARG A 119 -6.86 -5.17 -11.04
C ARG A 119 -7.77 -5.10 -9.82
N ALA A 120 -7.28 -4.55 -8.71
CA ALA A 120 -8.04 -4.44 -7.47
C ALA A 120 -9.28 -3.54 -7.60
N VAL A 121 -9.21 -2.45 -8.37
CA VAL A 121 -10.39 -1.60 -8.64
C VAL A 121 -11.33 -2.20 -9.68
N ASN A 122 -10.83 -3.01 -10.61
CA ASN A 122 -11.66 -3.70 -11.62
C ASN A 122 -12.40 -4.93 -11.07
N GLN A 123 -11.91 -5.54 -9.99
CA GLN A 123 -12.55 -6.69 -9.33
C GLN A 123 -13.65 -6.29 -8.34
N GLY A 124 -13.62 -5.05 -7.84
CA GLY A 124 -14.56 -4.55 -6.83
C GLY A 124 -15.64 -3.60 -7.38
N SER A 125 -15.97 -3.69 -8.68
CA SER A 125 -17.03 -2.92 -9.34
C SER A 125 -18.28 -3.75 -9.58
#